data_AF-A0A9E1M9V3-F1
#
_entry.id   AF-A0A9E1M9V3-F1
#
_cell.length_a   1.000
_cell.length_b   1.000
_cell.length_c   1.000
_cell.angle_alpha   90.00
_cell.angle_beta   90.00
_cell.angle_gamma   90.00
#
_symmetry.space_group_name_H-M   'P 1'
#
loop_
_entity.id
_entity.type
_entity.pdbx_description
1 polymer ?
#
loop_
_entity_poly.entity_id
_entity_poly.type
_entity_poly.pdbx_seq_one_letter_code
_entity_poly.pdbx_strand_id
1 'polypeptide(L)'
;MNKNQQKMKATLEALNIMIQHASEGPSGFWTEDHEGCGNPKIFPEFEVGLTKGNLVQKEHLICPWNTNILYGNPKGTIQTGCYYSCSIEKARYLSEKMLRDVLLRFRKRLLDGDYDGKDTIFPLLTPGEINYIEKQQVNAQKRQERKEAEKRMARLKKAFSLIQKYPEYEDLFSVYYGENVVSMDYDGFIDFNPNYQDIEGAGNLSYNEYIEAQIKTFRNIKPTNKIKGLFAQCYYNIPITFKAHIEKINKEKGHICLNRIIVDGMFPDGECFTGTEEHVWMNLNNFKNFDVGDCVSFTAEIYRYVKKSNGKQIDFGLRNPIEITQIPPYNVPSDKELLKQSLSDIKCESCYLSEYCNHTTCMF
;
A
#
# COMPACT_ATOMS: atom_id res chain seq x y z
N MET A 1 -2.54 -29.16 40.35
CA MET A 1 -1.57 -28.08 40.06
C MET A 1 -2.36 -26.80 39.87
N ASN A 2 -2.02 -25.71 40.54
CA ASN A 2 -2.64 -24.40 40.31
C ASN A 2 -2.29 -23.90 38.89
N LYS A 3 -3.16 -23.11 38.25
CA LYS A 3 -2.98 -22.53 36.91
C LYS A 3 -1.62 -21.84 36.72
N ASN A 4 -1.11 -21.15 37.74
CA ASN A 4 0.22 -20.53 37.67
C ASN A 4 1.37 -21.56 37.65
N GLN A 5 1.21 -22.71 38.31
CA GLN A 5 2.20 -23.80 38.27
C GLN A 5 2.24 -24.47 36.89
N GLN A 6 1.08 -24.59 36.21
CA GLN A 6 1.00 -25.09 34.83
C GLN A 6 1.72 -24.14 33.87
N LYS A 7 1.42 -22.84 33.94
CA LYS A 7 2.09 -21.80 33.16
C LYS A 7 3.59 -21.73 33.40
N MET A 8 4.03 -21.86 34.65
CA MET A 8 5.44 -21.92 35.01
C MET A 8 6.13 -23.10 34.34
N LYS A 9 5.56 -24.30 34.42
CA LYS A 9 6.09 -25.50 33.75
C LYS A 9 6.21 -25.30 32.25
N ALA A 10 5.14 -24.82 31.59
CA ALA A 10 5.13 -24.57 30.16
C ALA A 10 6.18 -23.52 29.74
N THR A 11 6.39 -22.50 30.57
CA THR A 11 7.43 -21.47 30.34
C THR A 11 8.83 -22.09 30.39
N LEU A 12 9.11 -22.92 31.40
CA LEU A 12 10.42 -23.57 31.55
C LEU A 12 10.71 -24.55 30.39
N GLU A 13 9.70 -25.29 29.94
CA GLU A 13 9.82 -26.18 28.77
C GLU A 13 10.14 -25.40 27.50
N ALA A 14 9.40 -24.31 27.24
CA ALA A 14 9.66 -23.45 26.09
C ALA A 14 11.05 -22.79 26.16
N LEU A 15 11.46 -22.30 27.34
CA LEU A 15 12.80 -21.71 27.53
C LEU A 15 13.91 -22.72 27.23
N ASN A 16 13.76 -23.98 27.62
CA ASN A 16 14.78 -25.00 27.34
C ASN A 16 14.97 -25.21 25.84
N ILE A 17 13.87 -25.23 25.08
CA ILE A 17 13.90 -25.33 23.62
C ILE A 17 14.56 -24.07 23.04
N MET A 18 14.15 -22.87 23.45
CA MET A 18 14.76 -21.61 22.99
C MET A 18 16.27 -21.55 23.29
N ILE A 19 16.71 -22.05 24.45
CA ILE A 19 18.14 -22.12 24.83
C ILE A 19 18.88 -23.10 23.91
N GLN A 20 18.32 -24.27 23.64
CA GLN A 20 18.93 -25.26 22.75
C GLN A 20 19.09 -24.72 21.33
N HIS A 21 18.10 -23.97 20.85
CA HIS A 21 18.04 -23.41 19.50
C HIS A 21 18.44 -21.92 19.42
N ALA A 22 19.26 -21.42 20.36
CA ALA A 22 19.66 -20.01 20.38
C ALA A 22 20.38 -19.55 19.08
N SER A 23 20.97 -20.48 18.31
CA SER A 23 21.57 -20.19 17.01
C SER A 23 20.54 -19.74 15.96
N GLU A 24 19.27 -20.11 16.13
CA GLU A 24 18.17 -19.73 15.23
C GLU A 24 17.57 -18.36 15.55
N GLY A 25 18.12 -17.65 16.55
CA GLY A 25 17.65 -16.34 17.02
C GLY A 25 16.61 -16.42 18.14
N PRO A 26 16.06 -15.29 18.61
CA PRO A 26 15.04 -15.30 19.65
C PRO A 26 13.71 -15.86 19.14
N SER A 27 12.91 -16.44 20.04
CA SER A 27 11.50 -16.75 19.80
C SER A 27 10.65 -16.20 20.94
N GLY A 28 9.50 -15.63 20.62
CA GLY A 28 8.43 -15.35 21.56
C GLY A 28 7.44 -16.50 21.67
N PHE A 29 6.20 -16.18 22.07
CA PHE A 29 5.18 -17.16 22.44
C PHE A 29 3.92 -17.10 21.58
N TRP A 30 3.85 -16.25 20.57
CA TRP A 30 2.64 -16.14 19.75
C TRP A 30 2.89 -15.68 18.31
N THR A 31 2.03 -16.12 17.39
CA THR A 31 1.84 -15.60 16.02
C THR A 31 0.35 -15.55 15.67
N GLU A 32 -0.07 -14.56 14.88
CA GLU A 32 -1.45 -14.35 14.41
C GLU A 32 -1.41 -13.40 13.19
N ASP A 33 -2.32 -13.56 12.23
CA ASP A 33 -2.51 -12.62 11.11
C ASP A 33 -1.21 -12.19 10.40
N HIS A 34 -0.32 -13.15 10.11
CA HIS A 34 0.98 -12.90 9.45
C HIS A 34 1.99 -12.09 10.29
N GLU A 35 1.70 -11.88 11.57
CA GLU A 35 2.53 -11.15 12.53
C GLU A 35 2.80 -11.98 13.79
N GLY A 36 3.65 -11.43 14.66
CA GLY A 36 3.93 -11.98 15.98
C GLY A 36 5.41 -12.14 16.27
N CYS A 37 5.67 -12.70 17.45
CA CYS A 37 7.02 -12.83 17.99
C CYS A 37 7.56 -14.27 17.95
N GLY A 38 6.72 -15.26 17.61
CA GLY A 38 7.12 -16.66 17.50
C GLY A 38 8.09 -16.90 16.33
N ASN A 39 9.08 -17.77 16.55
CA ASN A 39 10.04 -18.16 15.52
C ASN A 39 9.77 -19.61 15.06
N PRO A 40 9.30 -19.84 13.82
CA PRO A 40 9.02 -21.18 13.28
C PRO A 40 10.21 -22.13 13.27
N LYS A 41 11.45 -21.60 13.25
CA LYS A 41 12.66 -22.44 13.32
C LYS A 41 12.87 -23.06 14.70
N ILE A 42 12.27 -22.49 15.73
CA ILE A 42 12.33 -22.98 17.11
C ILE A 42 11.04 -23.74 17.46
N PHE A 43 9.89 -23.22 17.01
CA PHE A 43 8.57 -23.80 17.23
C PHE A 43 7.80 -23.86 15.91
N PRO A 44 7.88 -24.98 15.17
CA PRO A 44 7.29 -25.12 13.83
C PRO A 44 5.79 -24.80 13.75
N GLU A 45 5.05 -24.95 14.85
CA GLU A 45 3.64 -24.61 14.93
C GLU A 45 3.34 -23.12 14.64
N PHE A 46 4.30 -22.22 14.88
CA PHE A 46 4.11 -20.79 14.59
C PHE A 46 3.98 -20.47 13.10
N GLU A 47 4.44 -21.37 12.22
CA GLU A 47 4.26 -21.25 10.77
C GLU A 47 2.78 -21.16 10.40
N VAL A 48 1.91 -21.86 11.14
CA VAL A 48 0.46 -21.85 10.90
C VAL A 48 -0.13 -20.45 11.09
N GLY A 49 0.27 -19.75 12.16
CA GLY A 49 -0.22 -18.38 12.40
C GLY A 49 0.34 -17.36 11.41
N LEU A 50 1.59 -17.55 10.98
CA LEU A 50 2.21 -16.68 9.99
C LEU A 50 1.70 -16.88 8.56
N THR A 51 1.10 -18.03 8.24
CA THR A 51 0.65 -18.36 6.88
C THR A 51 -0.86 -18.39 6.73
N LYS A 52 -1.60 -18.79 7.77
CA LYS A 52 -3.06 -18.98 7.72
C LYS A 52 -3.84 -17.96 8.56
N GLY A 53 -3.14 -17.03 9.22
CA GLY A 53 -3.74 -16.01 10.09
C GLY A 53 -4.25 -16.49 11.45
N ASN A 54 -4.32 -17.81 11.70
CA ASN A 54 -4.82 -18.33 12.96
C ASN A 54 -3.91 -17.99 14.15
N LEU A 55 -4.48 -17.52 15.26
CA LEU A 55 -3.74 -17.34 16.51
C LEU A 55 -3.11 -18.66 16.99
N VAL A 56 -1.78 -18.70 17.01
CA VAL A 56 -1.00 -19.74 17.67
C VAL A 56 -0.34 -19.10 18.89
N GLN A 57 -0.78 -19.48 20.09
CA GLN A 57 -0.24 -18.95 21.34
C GLN A 57 0.21 -20.09 22.27
N LYS A 58 1.47 -20.05 22.68
CA LYS A 58 2.03 -20.98 23.66
C LYS A 58 1.72 -20.50 25.07
N GLU A 59 1.30 -21.42 25.92
CA GLU A 59 1.07 -21.13 27.33
C GLU A 59 2.37 -20.73 28.02
N HIS A 60 2.35 -19.61 28.73
CA HIS A 60 3.49 -19.11 29.50
C HIS A 60 3.02 -18.22 30.67
N LEU A 61 3.90 -18.03 31.65
CA LEU A 61 3.68 -17.21 32.83
C LEU A 61 4.08 -15.76 32.56
N ILE A 62 5.34 -15.57 32.18
CA ILE A 62 5.93 -14.26 31.83
C ILE A 62 6.92 -14.43 30.68
N CYS A 63 7.16 -13.35 29.94
CA CYS A 63 7.99 -13.35 28.74
C CYS A 63 9.38 -12.74 29.00
N PRO A 64 10.49 -13.40 28.62
CA PRO A 64 11.85 -12.86 28.78
C PRO A 64 12.07 -11.59 27.96
N TRP A 65 11.29 -11.42 26.88
CA TRP A 65 11.39 -10.28 25.98
C TRP A 65 10.52 -9.10 26.39
N ASN A 66 9.81 -9.17 27.52
CA ASN A 66 9.11 -8.00 28.03
C ASN A 66 10.14 -6.87 28.29
N THR A 67 9.85 -5.66 27.83
CA THR A 67 10.77 -4.52 27.91
C THR A 67 11.22 -4.21 29.34
N ASN A 68 10.33 -4.34 30.33
CA ASN A 68 10.65 -4.12 31.74
C ASN A 68 11.58 -5.23 32.27
N ILE A 69 11.34 -6.49 31.89
CA ILE A 69 12.23 -7.61 32.23
C ILE A 69 13.61 -7.43 31.56
N LEU A 70 13.63 -7.07 30.28
CA LEU A 70 14.85 -7.02 29.49
C LEU A 70 15.77 -5.86 29.89
N TYR A 71 15.20 -4.68 30.12
CA TYR A 71 15.94 -3.43 30.37
C TYR A 71 15.76 -2.83 31.77
N GLY A 72 14.89 -3.39 32.63
CA GLY A 72 14.59 -2.85 33.96
C GLY A 72 13.89 -1.48 33.95
N ASN A 73 13.18 -1.15 32.85
CA ASN A 73 12.54 0.16 32.67
C ASN A 73 11.14 0.17 33.31
N PRO A 74 10.81 1.14 34.19
CA PRO A 74 9.54 1.20 34.91
C PRO A 74 8.30 1.53 34.07
N LYS A 75 8.44 1.84 32.77
CA LYS A 75 7.28 2.10 31.90
C LYS A 75 6.69 0.79 31.36
N GLY A 76 5.87 0.12 32.17
CA GLY A 76 5.06 -1.02 31.75
C GLY A 76 4.92 -2.11 32.82
N THR A 77 3.83 -2.87 32.77
CA THR A 77 3.63 -4.00 33.67
C THR A 77 4.19 -5.28 33.05
N ILE A 78 4.73 -6.18 33.88
CA ILE A 78 5.10 -7.54 33.43
C ILE A 78 3.88 -8.46 33.26
N GLN A 79 2.70 -7.98 33.66
CA GLN A 79 1.44 -8.71 33.59
C GLN A 79 0.68 -8.46 32.29
N THR A 80 0.82 -7.27 31.68
CA THR A 80 0.36 -7.00 30.32
C THR A 80 1.17 -7.88 29.37
N GLY A 81 0.49 -8.83 28.72
CA GLY A 81 1.08 -9.92 27.96
C GLY A 81 2.01 -9.49 26.82
N CYS A 82 2.50 -10.48 26.07
CA CYS A 82 3.51 -10.37 25.00
C CYS A 82 3.23 -9.35 23.87
N TYR A 83 2.09 -8.65 23.88
CA TYR A 83 1.66 -7.75 22.81
C TYR A 83 2.15 -6.31 23.02
N TYR A 84 1.87 -5.68 24.16
CA TYR A 84 2.09 -4.23 24.35
C TYR A 84 3.49 -3.81 24.79
N SER A 85 4.37 -4.75 25.15
CA SER A 85 5.70 -4.43 25.72
C SER A 85 6.77 -5.43 25.30
N CYS A 86 6.74 -5.89 24.05
CA CYS A 86 7.72 -6.83 23.52
C CYS A 86 8.96 -6.11 22.97
N SER A 87 10.14 -6.49 23.43
CA SER A 87 11.45 -6.04 22.93
C SER A 87 12.18 -7.15 22.14
N ILE A 88 11.45 -8.12 21.58
CA ILE A 88 12.07 -9.24 20.85
C ILE A 88 12.85 -8.75 19.61
N GLU A 89 12.39 -7.69 18.94
CA GLU A 89 13.10 -7.08 17.82
C GLU A 89 14.50 -6.60 18.20
N LYS A 90 14.67 -6.12 19.45
CA LYS A 90 15.98 -5.74 19.97
C LYS A 90 16.82 -6.96 20.32
N ALA A 91 16.20 -8.02 20.82
CA ALA A 91 16.88 -9.28 21.12
C ALA A 91 17.44 -9.97 19.87
N ARG A 92 16.89 -9.70 18.66
CA ARG A 92 17.41 -10.22 17.38
C ARG A 92 18.84 -9.78 17.08
N TYR A 93 19.32 -8.71 17.72
CA TYR A 93 20.70 -8.25 17.58
C TYR A 93 21.70 -9.00 18.45
N LEU A 94 21.25 -9.77 19.45
CA LEU A 94 22.16 -10.50 20.33
C LEU A 94 22.90 -11.60 19.55
N SER A 95 24.17 -11.82 19.88
CA SER A 95 24.89 -13.02 19.41
C SER A 95 24.27 -14.29 20.00
N GLU A 96 24.48 -15.45 19.37
CA GLU A 96 24.00 -16.75 19.90
C GLU A 96 24.36 -16.93 21.38
N LYS A 97 25.62 -16.65 21.74
CA LYS A 97 26.10 -16.76 23.12
C LYS A 97 25.33 -15.82 24.05
N MET A 98 25.20 -14.55 23.69
CA MET A 98 24.47 -13.57 24.52
C MET A 98 22.99 -13.96 24.66
N LEU A 99 22.36 -14.43 23.59
CA LEU A 99 20.97 -14.87 23.63
C LEU A 99 20.79 -16.05 24.58
N ARG A 100 21.68 -17.04 24.50
CA ARG A 100 21.72 -18.20 25.40
C ARG A 100 21.92 -17.75 26.86
N ASP A 101 22.86 -16.86 27.11
CA ASP A 101 23.16 -16.33 28.44
C ASP A 101 21.98 -15.55 29.04
N VAL A 102 21.30 -14.73 28.23
CA VAL A 102 20.07 -14.00 28.61
C VAL A 102 18.96 -14.96 29.02
N LEU A 103 18.70 -15.99 28.21
CA LEU A 103 17.66 -16.98 28.51
C LEU A 103 17.99 -17.82 29.75
N LEU A 104 19.26 -18.18 29.95
CA LEU A 104 19.73 -18.87 31.16
C LEU A 104 19.56 -18.00 32.41
N ARG A 105 19.91 -16.70 32.34
CA ARG A 105 19.67 -15.75 33.44
C ARG A 105 18.17 -15.63 33.74
N PHE A 106 17.34 -15.54 32.71
CA PHE A 106 15.89 -15.43 32.89
C PHE A 106 15.32 -16.67 33.56
N ARG A 107 15.69 -17.86 33.07
CA ARG A 107 15.28 -19.14 33.67
C ARG A 107 15.67 -19.23 35.13
N LYS A 108 16.89 -18.82 35.48
CA LYS A 108 17.36 -18.81 36.87
C LYS A 108 16.51 -17.87 37.74
N ARG A 109 16.37 -16.61 37.34
CA ARG A 109 15.58 -15.60 38.06
C ARG A 109 14.11 -16.02 38.22
N LEU A 110 13.54 -16.67 37.21
CA LEU A 110 12.20 -17.21 37.24
C LEU A 110 12.03 -18.32 38.31
N LEU A 111 13.02 -19.21 38.44
CA LEU A 111 13.02 -20.26 39.47
C LEU A 111 13.27 -19.69 40.87
N ASP A 112 14.08 -18.64 40.98
CA ASP A 112 14.42 -17.97 42.24
C ASP A 112 13.28 -17.07 42.75
N GLY A 113 12.19 -16.90 41.98
CA GLY A 113 11.04 -16.06 42.36
C GLY A 113 11.29 -14.56 42.20
N ASP A 114 12.26 -14.16 41.38
CA ASP A 114 12.69 -12.76 41.27
C ASP A 114 11.64 -11.81 40.71
N TYR A 115 10.62 -12.35 40.05
CA TYR A 115 9.52 -11.61 39.42
C TYR A 115 8.25 -11.57 40.27
N ASP A 116 8.26 -12.17 41.47
CA ASP A 116 7.10 -12.26 42.34
C ASP A 116 6.94 -10.97 43.17
N GLY A 117 5.87 -10.21 42.92
CA GLY A 117 5.41 -9.13 43.81
C GLY A 117 6.35 -7.92 43.96
N LYS A 118 7.22 -7.64 42.98
CA LYS A 118 8.17 -6.51 43.02
C LYS A 118 7.75 -5.35 42.10
N ASP A 119 7.81 -4.13 42.64
CA ASP A 119 7.60 -2.88 41.88
C ASP A 119 8.80 -2.49 41.01
N THR A 120 9.99 -3.03 41.31
CA THR A 120 11.24 -2.76 40.58
C THR A 120 11.90 -4.05 40.15
N ILE A 121 12.16 -4.18 38.85
CA ILE A 121 12.77 -5.36 38.23
C ILE A 121 14.17 -5.00 37.76
N PHE A 122 15.17 -5.77 38.17
CA PHE A 122 16.52 -5.60 37.68
C PHE A 122 16.63 -6.01 36.21
N PRO A 123 17.35 -5.26 35.36
CA PRO A 123 17.54 -5.60 33.95
C PRO A 123 18.07 -7.03 33.78
N LEU A 124 17.53 -7.76 32.80
CA LEU A 124 18.02 -9.07 32.39
C LEU A 124 19.27 -8.96 31.51
N LEU A 125 19.36 -7.90 30.72
CA LEU A 125 20.55 -7.53 29.97
C LEU A 125 21.59 -6.87 30.87
N THR A 126 22.85 -7.19 30.63
CA THR A 126 23.99 -6.47 31.19
C THR A 126 24.23 -5.16 30.43
N PRO A 127 24.89 -4.16 31.02
CA PRO A 127 25.27 -2.93 30.31
C PRO A 127 26.07 -3.19 29.03
N GLY A 128 26.91 -4.22 29.02
CA GLY A 128 27.68 -4.62 27.83
C GLY A 128 26.80 -5.15 26.69
N GLU A 129 25.76 -5.93 27.00
CA GLU A 129 24.82 -6.43 25.99
C GLU A 129 23.89 -5.32 25.47
N ILE A 130 23.47 -4.37 26.33
CA ILE A 130 22.70 -3.20 25.91
C ILE A 130 23.50 -2.38 24.89
N ASN A 131 24.74 -2.01 25.23
CA ASN A 131 25.63 -1.28 24.32
C ASN A 131 25.91 -2.07 23.02
N TYR A 132 25.99 -3.40 23.11
CA TYR A 132 26.13 -4.24 21.92
C TYR A 132 24.91 -4.14 20.99
N ILE A 133 23.70 -4.26 21.54
CA ILE A 133 22.45 -4.11 20.77
C ILE A 133 22.40 -2.72 20.10
N GLU A 134 22.63 -1.65 20.85
CA GLU A 134 22.61 -0.27 20.34
C GLU A 134 23.61 -0.08 19.18
N LYS A 135 24.84 -0.62 19.32
CA LYS A 135 25.84 -0.59 18.25
C LYS A 135 25.38 -1.37 17.02
N GLN A 136 24.74 -2.53 17.18
CA GLN A 136 24.22 -3.30 16.05
C GLN A 136 23.07 -2.58 15.35
N GLN A 137 22.18 -1.91 16.09
CA GLN A 137 21.10 -1.10 15.52
C GLN A 137 21.66 0.02 14.64
N VAL A 138 22.64 0.77 15.13
CA VAL A 138 23.30 1.83 14.35
C VAL A 138 23.96 1.26 13.09
N ASN A 139 24.62 0.11 13.19
CA ASN A 139 25.24 -0.54 12.03
C ASN A 139 24.20 -1.04 11.02
N ALA A 140 23.07 -1.58 11.50
CA ALA A 140 21.98 -2.05 10.65
C ALA A 140 21.33 -0.88 9.91
N GLN A 141 21.07 0.23 10.59
CA GLN A 141 20.57 1.46 9.98
C GLN A 141 21.52 1.97 8.90
N LYS A 142 22.82 2.11 9.19
CA LYS A 142 23.82 2.54 8.19
C LYS A 142 23.88 1.60 6.98
N ARG A 143 23.75 0.30 7.19
CA ARG A 143 23.69 -0.70 6.09
C ARG A 143 22.43 -0.52 5.25
N GLN A 144 21.29 -0.24 5.87
CA GLN A 144 20.03 0.01 5.17
C GLN A 144 20.10 1.29 4.35
N GLU A 145 20.56 2.40 4.94
CA GLU A 145 20.77 3.68 4.26
C GLU A 145 21.70 3.52 3.05
N ARG A 146 22.79 2.76 3.21
CA ARG A 146 23.70 2.45 2.09
C ARG A 146 23.02 1.66 0.98
N LYS A 147 22.24 0.62 1.32
CA LYS A 147 21.49 -0.18 0.32
C LYS A 147 20.47 0.69 -0.42
N GLU A 148 19.79 1.58 0.27
CA GLU A 148 18.82 2.51 -0.32
C GLU A 148 19.52 3.53 -1.23
N ALA A 149 20.67 4.07 -0.83
CA ALA A 149 21.48 4.95 -1.66
C ALA A 149 21.99 4.24 -2.92
N GLU A 150 22.45 2.99 -2.81
CA GLU A 150 22.88 2.17 -3.94
C GLU A 150 21.72 1.89 -4.92
N LYS A 151 20.51 1.57 -4.40
CA LYS A 151 19.29 1.43 -5.21
C LYS A 151 18.95 2.74 -5.92
N ARG A 152 18.95 3.87 -5.20
CA ARG A 152 18.68 5.21 -5.75
C ARG A 152 19.63 5.54 -6.90
N MET A 153 20.93 5.35 -6.71
CA MET A 153 21.94 5.57 -7.75
C MET A 153 21.74 4.65 -8.96
N ALA A 154 21.41 3.38 -8.73
CA ALA A 154 21.13 2.43 -9.82
C ALA A 154 19.91 2.85 -10.64
N ARG A 155 18.85 3.35 -10.01
CA ARG A 155 17.66 3.88 -10.68
C ARG A 155 17.98 5.12 -11.50
N LEU A 156 18.66 6.11 -10.91
CA LEU A 156 19.11 7.32 -11.60
C LEU A 156 19.97 7.00 -12.83
N LYS A 157 20.89 6.03 -12.72
CA LYS A 157 21.72 5.60 -13.84
C LYS A 157 20.89 5.00 -14.99
N LYS A 158 19.87 4.18 -14.69
CA LYS A 158 18.99 3.60 -15.71
C LYS A 158 18.06 4.65 -16.34
N ALA A 159 17.58 5.60 -15.54
CA ALA A 159 16.70 6.68 -15.96
C ALA A 159 17.44 7.87 -16.63
N PHE A 160 18.77 7.80 -16.78
CA PHE A 160 19.61 8.93 -17.19
C PHE A 160 19.09 9.67 -18.44
N SER A 161 18.69 8.95 -19.49
CA SER A 161 18.18 9.58 -20.73
C SER A 161 16.83 10.28 -20.53
N LEU A 162 16.01 9.81 -19.58
CA LEU A 162 14.74 10.46 -19.23
C LEU A 162 15.01 11.71 -18.39
N ILE A 163 15.91 11.63 -17.41
CA ILE A 163 16.31 12.77 -16.57
C ILE A 163 16.86 13.91 -17.43
N GLN A 164 17.65 13.61 -18.46
CA GLN A 164 18.15 14.63 -19.39
C GLN A 164 17.02 15.37 -20.15
N LYS A 165 15.91 14.69 -20.44
CA LYS A 165 14.75 15.28 -21.12
C LYS A 165 13.77 15.95 -20.14
N TYR A 166 13.68 15.40 -18.94
CA TYR A 166 12.66 15.68 -17.93
C TYR A 166 13.32 15.79 -16.53
N PRO A 167 14.17 16.81 -16.32
CA PRO A 167 14.93 16.96 -15.07
C PRO A 167 14.02 17.18 -13.85
N GLU A 168 12.82 17.73 -14.03
CA GLU A 168 11.84 17.93 -12.97
C GLU A 168 11.28 16.60 -12.40
N TYR A 169 11.46 15.49 -13.11
CA TYR A 169 11.06 14.14 -12.66
C TYR A 169 12.23 13.35 -12.02
N GLU A 170 13.41 13.96 -11.81
CA GLU A 170 14.59 13.27 -11.27
C GLU A 170 14.33 12.60 -9.93
N ASP A 171 13.72 13.33 -8.98
CA ASP A 171 13.41 12.81 -7.66
C ASP A 171 12.48 11.59 -7.74
N LEU A 172 11.47 11.68 -8.61
CA LEU A 172 10.52 10.59 -8.85
C LEU A 172 11.22 9.34 -9.40
N PHE A 173 12.09 9.50 -10.40
CA PHE A 173 12.88 8.39 -10.94
C PHE A 173 13.82 7.79 -9.92
N SER A 174 14.37 8.60 -9.01
CA SER A 174 15.28 8.13 -7.96
C SER A 174 14.60 7.16 -6.97
N VAL A 175 13.29 7.30 -6.78
CA VAL A 175 12.49 6.48 -5.87
C VAL A 175 11.85 5.30 -6.60
N TYR A 176 11.22 5.53 -7.75
CA TYR A 176 10.26 4.57 -8.33
C TYR A 176 10.67 3.92 -9.65
N TYR A 177 11.72 4.39 -10.34
CA TYR A 177 12.07 3.85 -11.66
C TYR A 177 12.32 2.32 -11.62
N GLY A 178 11.51 1.56 -12.34
CA GLY A 178 11.55 0.10 -12.43
C GLY A 178 10.84 -0.63 -11.29
N GLU A 179 10.16 0.06 -10.39
CA GLU A 179 9.37 -0.53 -9.30
C GLU A 179 7.93 -0.81 -9.75
N ASN A 180 7.28 -1.81 -9.15
CA ASN A 180 5.87 -2.10 -9.41
C ASN A 180 4.96 -1.18 -8.58
N VAL A 181 4.90 0.09 -8.97
CA VAL A 181 4.16 1.15 -8.26
C VAL A 181 3.65 2.19 -9.24
N VAL A 182 2.51 2.78 -8.91
CA VAL A 182 1.97 3.95 -9.62
C VAL A 182 2.18 5.16 -8.73
N SER A 183 2.85 6.19 -9.25
CA SER A 183 2.91 7.49 -8.60
C SER A 183 1.75 8.35 -9.07
N MET A 184 1.01 8.92 -8.13
CA MET A 184 -0.02 9.92 -8.39
C MET A 184 0.47 11.28 -7.89
N ASP A 185 0.44 12.29 -8.74
CA ASP A 185 0.71 13.68 -8.39
C ASP A 185 -0.39 14.60 -8.95
N TYR A 186 -0.23 15.91 -8.77
CA TYR A 186 -1.16 16.91 -9.32
C TYR A 186 -1.23 16.90 -10.86
N ASP A 187 -0.17 16.42 -11.52
CA ASP A 187 -0.06 16.40 -12.98
C ASP A 187 -0.65 15.11 -13.57
N GLY A 188 -0.73 14.01 -12.79
CA GLY A 188 -1.46 12.78 -13.13
C GLY A 188 -0.83 11.51 -12.56
N PHE A 189 -0.85 10.44 -13.37
CA PHE A 189 -0.42 9.10 -12.95
C PHE A 189 0.79 8.63 -13.76
N ILE A 190 1.87 8.21 -13.10
CA ILE A 190 2.99 7.52 -13.75
C ILE A 190 3.10 6.12 -13.17
N ASP A 191 2.77 5.12 -13.97
CA ASP A 191 2.98 3.71 -13.66
C ASP A 191 4.42 3.32 -14.00
N PHE A 192 5.17 2.93 -12.98
CA PHE A 192 6.57 2.52 -13.08
C PHE A 192 6.74 1.02 -13.28
N ASN A 193 5.66 0.24 -13.34
CA ASN A 193 5.77 -1.19 -13.53
C ASN A 193 6.47 -1.53 -14.86
N PRO A 194 7.61 -2.26 -14.83
CA PRO A 194 8.30 -2.65 -16.04
C PRO A 194 7.51 -3.68 -16.88
N ASN A 195 6.46 -4.28 -16.33
CA ASN A 195 5.58 -5.20 -17.04
C ASN A 195 4.33 -4.46 -17.57
N TYR A 196 4.51 -3.66 -18.63
CA TYR A 196 3.48 -2.84 -19.27
C TYR A 196 2.91 -3.46 -20.56
N GLN A 197 3.06 -4.77 -20.75
CA GLN A 197 2.68 -5.47 -21.99
C GLN A 197 1.17 -5.64 -22.15
N ASP A 198 0.40 -5.39 -21.09
CA ASP A 198 -1.07 -5.32 -21.12
C ASP A 198 -1.60 -4.10 -21.88
N ILE A 199 -0.76 -3.08 -22.09
CA ILE A 199 -1.13 -1.87 -22.83
C ILE A 199 -1.20 -2.16 -24.33
N GLU A 200 -2.36 -1.91 -24.93
CA GLU A 200 -2.57 -2.17 -26.35
C GLU A 200 -1.63 -1.32 -27.22
N GLY A 201 -0.85 -1.99 -28.06
CA GLY A 201 0.13 -1.34 -28.94
C GLY A 201 1.47 -1.00 -28.28
N ALA A 202 1.71 -1.38 -27.02
CA ALA A 202 2.97 -1.11 -26.33
C ALA A 202 4.09 -2.14 -26.59
N GLY A 203 3.81 -3.24 -27.31
CA GLY A 203 4.75 -4.35 -27.49
C GLY A 203 6.12 -4.00 -28.09
N ASN A 204 6.23 -2.86 -28.78
CA ASN A 204 7.49 -2.37 -29.36
C ASN A 204 8.11 -1.18 -28.59
N LEU A 205 7.54 -0.79 -27.45
CA LEU A 205 8.12 0.28 -26.63
C LEU A 205 9.23 -0.28 -25.76
N SER A 206 10.35 0.41 -25.72
CA SER A 206 11.29 0.28 -24.60
C SER A 206 10.64 0.85 -23.33
N TYR A 207 11.15 0.44 -22.16
CA TYR A 207 10.64 0.93 -20.88
C TYR A 207 10.76 2.46 -20.75
N ASN A 208 11.84 3.07 -21.28
CA ASN A 208 11.97 4.52 -21.31
C ASN A 208 10.93 5.19 -22.22
N GLU A 209 10.64 4.60 -23.38
CA GLU A 209 9.58 5.13 -24.25
C GLU A 209 8.18 4.98 -23.62
N TYR A 210 7.96 3.94 -22.83
CA TYR A 210 6.73 3.75 -22.06
C TYR A 210 6.55 4.85 -21.00
N ILE A 211 7.58 5.11 -20.17
CA ILE A 211 7.54 6.20 -19.18
C ILE A 211 7.40 7.57 -19.87
N GLU A 212 8.15 7.81 -20.95
CA GLU A 212 8.05 9.05 -21.74
C GLU A 212 6.66 9.25 -22.34
N ALA A 213 6.00 8.18 -22.80
CA ALA A 213 4.64 8.25 -23.33
C ALA A 213 3.62 8.68 -22.27
N GLN A 214 3.79 8.24 -21.01
CA GLN A 214 2.94 8.68 -19.89
C GLN A 214 3.17 10.15 -19.56
N ILE A 215 4.43 10.58 -19.40
CA ILE A 215 4.77 11.99 -19.11
C ILE A 215 4.17 12.93 -20.18
N LYS A 216 4.23 12.54 -21.45
CA LYS A 216 3.65 13.32 -22.56
C LYS A 216 2.13 13.40 -22.50
N THR A 217 1.44 12.35 -22.05
CA THR A 217 -0.01 12.37 -21.88
C THR A 217 -0.40 13.51 -20.93
N PHE A 218 0.26 13.60 -19.78
CA PHE A 218 -0.10 14.54 -18.71
C PHE A 218 0.33 15.98 -18.98
N ARG A 219 1.53 16.21 -19.56
CA ARG A 219 1.96 17.58 -19.93
C ARG A 219 1.07 18.28 -20.95
N ASN A 220 0.34 17.52 -21.77
CA ASN A 220 -0.57 18.08 -22.76
C ASN A 220 -1.94 18.43 -22.17
N ILE A 221 -2.20 18.10 -20.89
CA ILE A 221 -3.40 18.52 -20.18
C ILE A 221 -3.16 19.95 -19.67
N LYS A 222 -3.84 20.93 -20.27
CA LYS A 222 -3.74 22.34 -19.83
C LYS A 222 -4.16 22.50 -18.36
N PRO A 223 -3.60 23.44 -17.59
CA PRO A 223 -3.99 23.69 -16.19
C PRO A 223 -5.49 24.04 -15.98
N THR A 224 -6.18 24.47 -17.04
CA THR A 224 -7.63 24.72 -17.04
C THR A 224 -8.47 23.47 -17.27
N ASN A 225 -7.85 22.35 -17.67
CA ASN A 225 -8.47 21.07 -17.99
C ASN A 225 -8.27 20.05 -16.87
N LYS A 226 -8.34 20.47 -15.60
CA LYS A 226 -8.20 19.62 -14.40
C LYS A 226 -9.13 18.39 -14.36
N ILE A 227 -10.08 18.28 -15.31
CA ILE A 227 -11.12 17.25 -15.36
C ILE A 227 -10.90 16.28 -16.55
N LYS A 228 -9.78 16.36 -17.28
CA LYS A 228 -9.44 15.38 -18.33
C LYS A 228 -8.59 14.25 -17.76
N GLY A 229 -8.95 13.01 -18.07
CA GLY A 229 -8.28 11.80 -17.55
C GLY A 229 -9.13 11.04 -16.53
N LEU A 230 -10.46 11.20 -16.52
CA LEU A 230 -11.35 10.46 -15.61
C LEU A 230 -11.41 8.97 -15.95
N PHE A 231 -11.15 8.59 -17.19
CA PHE A 231 -10.89 7.19 -17.50
C PHE A 231 -9.63 6.68 -16.80
N ALA A 232 -8.55 7.49 -16.73
CA ALA A 232 -7.37 7.13 -15.94
C ALA A 232 -7.69 7.04 -14.44
N GLN A 233 -8.46 8.02 -13.92
CA GLN A 233 -8.92 8.02 -12.54
C GLN A 233 -9.70 6.74 -12.22
N CYS A 234 -10.65 6.36 -13.06
CA CYS A 234 -11.42 5.13 -12.87
C CYS A 234 -10.58 3.87 -13.06
N TYR A 235 -9.57 3.87 -13.94
CA TYR A 235 -8.67 2.73 -14.13
C TYR A 235 -7.86 2.42 -12.86
N TYR A 236 -7.39 3.45 -12.15
CA TYR A 236 -6.62 3.29 -10.91
C TYR A 236 -7.50 3.24 -9.64
N ASN A 237 -8.82 3.44 -9.78
CA ASN A 237 -9.78 3.38 -8.67
C ASN A 237 -10.97 2.47 -9.07
N ILE A 238 -12.20 2.85 -8.73
CA ILE A 238 -13.39 2.03 -8.97
C ILE A 238 -14.33 2.76 -9.94
N PRO A 239 -14.53 2.27 -11.18
CA PRO A 239 -15.57 2.80 -12.06
C PRO A 239 -16.97 2.41 -11.54
N ILE A 240 -17.90 3.35 -11.52
CA ILE A 240 -19.31 3.08 -11.18
C ILE A 240 -20.15 3.02 -12.46
N THR A 241 -20.24 4.13 -13.19
CA THR A 241 -21.11 4.21 -14.38
C THR A 241 -20.61 5.24 -15.38
N PHE A 242 -20.96 5.02 -16.64
CA PHE A 242 -20.77 5.98 -17.73
C PHE A 242 -22.13 6.37 -18.31
N LYS A 243 -22.28 7.65 -18.64
CA LYS A 243 -23.39 8.14 -19.47
C LYS A 243 -22.81 8.81 -20.70
N ALA A 244 -23.33 8.48 -21.87
CA ALA A 244 -22.84 9.06 -23.11
C ALA A 244 -23.97 9.32 -24.11
N HIS A 245 -23.74 10.27 -25.01
CA HIS A 245 -24.56 10.51 -26.18
C HIS A 245 -23.92 9.86 -27.42
N ILE A 246 -24.73 9.19 -28.24
CA ILE A 246 -24.28 8.56 -29.48
C ILE A 246 -24.15 9.62 -30.57
N GLU A 247 -22.92 10.04 -30.84
CA GLU A 247 -22.63 11.05 -31.86
C GLU A 247 -22.64 10.47 -33.28
N LYS A 248 -21.99 9.31 -33.47
CA LYS A 248 -21.80 8.71 -34.78
C LYS A 248 -21.80 7.19 -34.70
N ILE A 249 -22.45 6.54 -35.67
CA ILE A 249 -22.38 5.10 -35.88
C ILE A 249 -21.75 4.85 -37.26
N ASN A 250 -20.63 4.14 -37.29
CA ASN A 250 -20.00 3.68 -38.52
C ASN A 250 -20.16 2.17 -38.65
N LYS A 251 -21.23 1.73 -39.33
CA LYS A 251 -21.55 0.32 -39.53
C LYS A 251 -20.49 -0.40 -40.39
N GLU A 252 -19.93 0.27 -41.39
CA GLU A 252 -18.92 -0.30 -42.28
C GLU A 252 -17.63 -0.67 -41.54
N LYS A 253 -17.18 0.21 -40.64
CA LYS A 253 -15.98 -0.02 -39.82
C LYS A 253 -16.28 -0.76 -38.52
N GLY A 254 -17.55 -0.99 -38.17
CA GLY A 254 -17.94 -1.60 -36.90
C GLY A 254 -17.63 -0.77 -35.66
N HIS A 255 -17.64 0.56 -35.77
CA HIS A 255 -17.30 1.47 -34.66
C HIS A 255 -18.43 2.45 -34.35
N ILE A 256 -18.51 2.86 -33.08
CA ILE A 256 -19.41 3.90 -32.57
C ILE A 256 -18.59 4.99 -31.87
N CYS A 257 -18.97 6.25 -32.07
CA CYS A 257 -18.41 7.40 -31.36
C CYS A 257 -19.41 7.89 -30.33
N LEU A 258 -19.00 7.85 -29.07
CA LEU A 258 -19.73 8.40 -27.95
C LEU A 258 -19.12 9.74 -27.58
N ASN A 259 -19.94 10.73 -27.24
CA ASN A 259 -19.48 12.03 -26.75
C ASN A 259 -20.32 12.48 -25.55
N ARG A 260 -20.00 13.68 -25.02
CA ARG A 260 -20.73 14.27 -23.88
C ARG A 260 -20.74 13.31 -22.68
N ILE A 261 -19.58 12.72 -22.40
CA ILE A 261 -19.50 11.58 -21.49
C ILE A 261 -19.51 12.11 -20.06
N ILE A 262 -20.36 11.54 -19.20
CA ILE A 262 -20.26 11.69 -17.76
C ILE A 262 -19.64 10.41 -17.21
N VAL A 263 -18.66 10.57 -16.34
CA VAL A 263 -17.93 9.49 -15.66
C VAL A 263 -18.22 9.59 -14.18
N ASP A 264 -18.79 8.52 -13.62
CA ASP A 264 -19.00 8.33 -12.18
C ASP A 264 -18.02 7.25 -11.69
N GLY A 265 -17.27 7.56 -10.64
CA GLY A 265 -16.31 6.65 -10.03
C GLY A 265 -16.20 6.83 -8.52
N MET A 266 -15.40 5.98 -7.87
CA MET A 266 -15.23 5.96 -6.43
C MET A 266 -13.79 5.65 -6.06
N PHE A 267 -13.29 6.33 -5.03
CA PHE A 267 -12.01 6.06 -4.40
C PHE A 267 -12.11 4.83 -3.47
N PRO A 268 -10.99 4.17 -3.12
CA PRO A 268 -11.01 3.01 -2.22
C PRO A 268 -11.57 3.27 -0.82
N ASP A 269 -11.58 4.53 -0.37
CA ASP A 269 -12.18 4.97 0.90
C ASP A 269 -13.70 5.17 0.84
N GLY A 270 -14.29 5.04 -0.36
CA GLY A 270 -15.72 5.20 -0.59
C GLY A 270 -16.16 6.58 -1.04
N GLU A 271 -15.25 7.56 -1.17
CA GLU A 271 -15.59 8.87 -1.71
C GLU A 271 -15.89 8.77 -3.22
N CYS A 272 -17.01 9.33 -3.64
CA CYS A 272 -17.44 9.30 -5.05
C CYS A 272 -16.97 10.56 -5.77
N PHE A 273 -16.61 10.41 -7.05
CA PHE A 273 -16.33 11.52 -7.94
C PHE A 273 -17.16 11.43 -9.22
N THR A 274 -17.53 12.59 -9.76
CA THR A 274 -18.21 12.72 -11.04
C THR A 274 -17.52 13.77 -11.88
N GLY A 275 -17.36 13.51 -13.17
CA GLY A 275 -16.94 14.53 -14.11
C GLY A 275 -17.18 14.15 -15.56
N THR A 276 -16.46 14.77 -16.48
CA THR A 276 -16.81 14.72 -17.90
C THR A 276 -15.63 14.36 -18.80
N GLU A 277 -15.89 13.60 -19.86
CA GLU A 277 -14.93 13.26 -20.91
C GLU A 277 -15.48 13.66 -22.28
N GLU A 278 -14.58 13.99 -23.22
CA GLU A 278 -14.99 14.59 -24.50
C GLU A 278 -15.68 13.58 -25.43
N HIS A 279 -14.94 12.55 -25.83
CA HIS A 279 -15.42 11.51 -26.73
C HIS A 279 -14.61 10.23 -26.60
N VAL A 280 -15.21 9.09 -26.95
CA VAL A 280 -14.55 7.79 -27.02
C VAL A 280 -15.09 6.98 -28.19
N TRP A 281 -14.19 6.24 -28.85
CA TRP A 281 -14.56 5.28 -29.88
C TRP A 281 -14.64 3.89 -29.28
N MET A 282 -15.71 3.15 -29.59
CA MET A 282 -15.93 1.79 -29.12
C MET A 282 -16.34 0.88 -30.26
N ASN A 283 -16.30 -0.43 -30.03
CA ASN A 283 -16.86 -1.42 -30.94
C ASN A 283 -18.40 -1.32 -30.96
N LEU A 284 -18.99 -1.36 -32.16
CA LEU A 284 -20.43 -1.23 -32.36
C LEU A 284 -21.25 -2.43 -31.83
N ASN A 285 -20.62 -3.60 -31.61
CA ASN A 285 -21.31 -4.87 -31.41
C ASN A 285 -22.37 -4.87 -30.30
N ASN A 286 -22.12 -4.14 -29.20
CA ASN A 286 -23.01 -4.05 -28.06
C ASN A 286 -24.08 -2.95 -28.19
N PHE A 287 -23.97 -2.07 -29.20
CA PHE A 287 -24.86 -0.92 -29.41
C PHE A 287 -25.82 -1.07 -30.60
N LYS A 288 -26.05 -2.30 -31.09
CA LYS A 288 -26.80 -2.55 -32.34
C LYS A 288 -28.24 -2.05 -32.34
N ASN A 289 -28.84 -1.86 -31.17
CA ASN A 289 -30.24 -1.46 -31.01
C ASN A 289 -30.43 0.03 -30.69
N PHE A 290 -29.38 0.83 -30.83
CA PHE A 290 -29.42 2.27 -30.56
C PHE A 290 -29.11 3.07 -31.83
N ASP A 291 -29.66 4.27 -31.89
CA ASP A 291 -29.54 5.18 -33.01
C ASP A 291 -28.70 6.41 -32.67
N VAL A 292 -28.23 7.10 -33.71
CA VAL A 292 -27.53 8.38 -33.56
C VAL A 292 -28.48 9.38 -32.89
N GLY A 293 -28.02 10.03 -31.82
CA GLY A 293 -28.82 10.94 -31.00
C GLY A 293 -29.25 10.35 -29.65
N ASP A 294 -29.21 9.02 -29.49
CA ASP A 294 -29.58 8.39 -28.23
C ASP A 294 -28.59 8.74 -27.11
N CYS A 295 -29.12 8.88 -25.90
CA CYS A 295 -28.34 8.93 -24.68
C CYS A 295 -28.41 7.57 -23.99
N VAL A 296 -27.27 7.06 -23.53
CA VAL A 296 -27.15 5.73 -22.91
C VAL A 296 -26.41 5.81 -21.58
N SER A 297 -26.81 4.96 -20.64
CA SER A 297 -26.07 4.66 -19.41
C SER A 297 -25.55 3.23 -19.49
N PHE A 298 -24.29 3.01 -19.11
CA PHE A 298 -23.64 1.70 -19.20
C PHE A 298 -22.44 1.61 -18.26
N THR A 299 -21.95 0.40 -18.04
CA THR A 299 -20.62 0.16 -17.45
C THR A 299 -19.71 -0.45 -18.52
N ALA A 300 -18.40 -0.28 -18.39
CA ALA A 300 -17.43 -0.75 -19.36
C ALA A 300 -16.06 -1.01 -18.71
N GLU A 301 -15.28 -1.88 -19.34
CA GLU A 301 -13.88 -2.10 -18.98
C GLU A 301 -13.05 -0.92 -19.51
N ILE A 302 -12.22 -0.35 -18.64
CA ILE A 302 -11.25 0.67 -19.03
C ILE A 302 -9.94 -0.03 -19.39
N TYR A 303 -9.35 0.34 -20.52
CA TYR A 303 -8.06 -0.21 -20.95
C TYR A 303 -7.11 0.90 -21.40
N ARG A 304 -5.82 0.60 -21.33
CA ARG A 304 -4.73 1.49 -21.73
C ARG A 304 -4.28 1.16 -23.14
N TYR A 305 -4.00 2.18 -23.95
CA TYR A 305 -3.46 1.97 -25.30
C TYR A 305 -2.46 3.06 -25.70
N VAL A 306 -1.58 2.72 -26.64
CA VAL A 306 -0.64 3.69 -27.23
C VAL A 306 -1.34 4.47 -28.33
N LYS A 307 -1.57 5.76 -28.09
CA LYS A 307 -2.06 6.70 -29.09
C LYS A 307 -0.99 6.95 -30.15
N LYS A 308 -1.38 6.83 -31.42
CA LYS A 308 -0.48 7.01 -32.58
C LYS A 308 -0.49 8.43 -33.14
N SER A 309 -1.53 9.22 -32.85
CA SER A 309 -1.66 10.61 -33.28
C SER A 309 -0.92 11.56 -32.32
N ASN A 310 -0.09 12.46 -32.83
CA ASN A 310 0.67 13.46 -32.06
C ASN A 310 1.75 12.90 -31.12
N GLY A 311 2.48 11.88 -31.57
CA GLY A 311 3.55 11.24 -30.80
C GLY A 311 3.04 10.08 -29.95
N LYS A 312 3.96 9.22 -29.48
CA LYS A 312 3.63 8.09 -28.61
C LYS A 312 3.16 8.63 -27.25
N GLN A 313 1.88 8.43 -26.93
CA GLN A 313 1.25 8.77 -25.66
C GLN A 313 0.44 7.58 -25.15
N ILE A 314 0.30 7.43 -23.84
CA ILE A 314 -0.60 6.44 -23.25
C ILE A 314 -1.94 7.11 -23.01
N ASP A 315 -3.01 6.55 -23.57
CA ASP A 315 -4.37 7.06 -23.44
C ASP A 315 -5.29 5.94 -22.93
N PHE A 316 -6.49 6.30 -22.50
CA PHE A 316 -7.45 5.40 -21.89
C PHE A 316 -8.71 5.31 -22.76
N GLY A 317 -9.22 4.09 -22.93
CA GLY A 317 -10.41 3.80 -23.72
C GLY A 317 -11.38 2.93 -22.95
N LEU A 318 -12.58 2.78 -23.50
CA LEU A 318 -13.62 1.90 -22.98
C LEU A 318 -13.82 0.72 -23.94
N ARG A 319 -13.98 -0.48 -23.40
CA ARG A 319 -14.32 -1.70 -24.17
C ARG A 319 -15.31 -2.57 -23.40
N ASN A 320 -15.88 -3.55 -24.09
CA ASN A 320 -16.79 -4.55 -23.50
C ASN A 320 -17.92 -3.94 -22.66
N PRO A 321 -18.73 -3.00 -23.20
CA PRO A 321 -19.79 -2.37 -22.44
C PRO A 321 -20.91 -3.36 -22.10
N ILE A 322 -21.45 -3.22 -20.89
CA ILE A 322 -22.55 -4.05 -20.37
C ILE A 322 -23.64 -3.16 -19.76
N GLU A 323 -24.80 -3.75 -19.51
CA GLU A 323 -25.95 -3.08 -18.86
C GLU A 323 -26.36 -1.76 -19.55
N ILE A 324 -26.24 -1.75 -20.88
CA ILE A 324 -26.52 -0.56 -21.68
C ILE A 324 -28.03 -0.28 -21.67
N THR A 325 -28.40 0.90 -21.17
CA THR A 325 -29.78 1.37 -21.05
C THR A 325 -29.94 2.71 -21.74
N GLN A 326 -30.98 2.89 -22.55
CA GLN A 326 -31.32 4.21 -23.08
C GLN A 326 -31.84 5.09 -21.95
N ILE A 327 -31.39 6.34 -21.90
CA ILE A 327 -31.78 7.33 -20.89
C ILE A 327 -32.30 8.60 -21.57
N PRO A 328 -33.09 9.43 -20.87
CA PRO A 328 -33.46 10.74 -21.38
C PRO A 328 -32.23 11.61 -21.70
N PRO A 329 -32.36 12.58 -22.62
CA PRO A 329 -31.31 13.56 -22.86
C PRO A 329 -30.87 14.25 -21.57
N TYR A 330 -29.57 14.40 -21.38
CA TYR A 330 -28.98 15.05 -20.21
C TYR A 330 -28.01 16.16 -20.63
N ASN A 331 -27.76 17.08 -19.69
CA ASN A 331 -26.76 18.13 -19.87
C ASN A 331 -25.44 17.68 -19.23
N VAL A 332 -24.34 17.95 -19.92
CA VAL A 332 -22.99 17.76 -19.39
C VAL A 332 -22.65 18.98 -18.53
N PRO A 333 -22.16 18.81 -17.29
CA PRO A 333 -21.66 19.91 -16.49
C PRO A 333 -20.61 20.72 -17.26
N SER A 334 -20.71 22.05 -17.22
CA SER A 334 -19.71 22.95 -17.78
C SER A 334 -18.43 22.96 -16.94
N ASP A 335 -17.29 23.31 -17.54
CA ASP A 335 -16.02 23.48 -16.82
C ASP A 335 -16.13 24.41 -15.60
N LYS A 336 -17.01 25.41 -15.67
CA LYS A 336 -17.27 26.34 -14.57
C LYS A 336 -18.05 25.69 -13.42
N GLU A 337 -18.95 24.77 -13.72
CA GLU A 337 -19.70 24.01 -12.71
C GLU A 337 -18.82 22.97 -12.03
N LEU A 338 -18.00 22.27 -12.82
CA LEU A 338 -17.00 21.32 -12.31
C LEU A 338 -15.94 22.03 -11.46
N LEU A 339 -15.45 23.20 -11.89
CA LEU A 339 -14.53 24.00 -11.09
C LEU A 339 -15.17 24.48 -9.77
N LYS A 340 -16.45 24.84 -9.77
CA LYS A 340 -17.17 25.20 -8.54
C LYS A 340 -17.30 24.02 -7.59
N GLN A 341 -17.51 22.80 -8.10
CA GLN A 341 -17.50 21.58 -7.29
C GLN A 341 -16.12 21.38 -6.66
N SER A 342 -15.04 21.37 -7.44
CA SER A 342 -13.68 21.21 -6.89
C SER A 342 -13.29 22.30 -5.87
N LEU A 343 -13.71 23.54 -6.09
CA LEU A 343 -13.49 24.62 -5.11
C LEU A 343 -14.30 24.44 -3.82
N SER A 344 -15.46 23.78 -3.91
CA SER A 344 -16.29 23.45 -2.74
C SER A 344 -15.66 22.31 -1.94
N ASP A 345 -15.04 21.34 -2.61
CA ASP A 345 -14.31 20.23 -1.98
C ASP A 345 -13.08 20.73 -1.22
N ILE A 346 -12.23 21.55 -1.86
CA ILE A 346 -11.07 22.21 -1.21
C ILE A 346 -11.50 23.03 0.02
N LYS A 347 -12.65 23.69 -0.07
CA LYS A 347 -13.20 24.47 1.04
C LYS A 347 -13.66 23.58 2.19
N CYS A 348 -14.15 22.37 1.91
CA CYS A 348 -14.51 21.38 2.93
C CYS A 348 -13.27 20.78 3.59
N GLU A 349 -12.23 20.45 2.82
CA GLU A 349 -10.95 19.94 3.35
C GLU A 349 -10.24 20.94 4.27
N SER A 350 -10.31 22.24 3.92
CA SER A 350 -9.74 23.33 4.71
C SER A 350 -10.68 23.89 5.79
N CYS A 351 -11.89 23.32 5.91
CA CYS A 351 -12.86 23.73 6.92
C CYS A 351 -12.44 23.19 8.29
N TYR A 352 -12.51 24.02 9.34
CA TYR A 352 -12.27 23.58 10.72
C TYR A 352 -13.27 22.54 11.24
N LEU A 353 -14.33 22.27 10.47
CA LEU A 353 -15.38 21.28 10.74
C LEU A 353 -15.31 20.09 9.79
N SER A 354 -14.20 19.92 9.06
CA SER A 354 -14.03 18.82 8.10
C SER A 354 -14.32 17.46 8.72
N GLU A 355 -13.96 17.25 9.99
CA GLU A 355 -14.25 16.02 10.76
C GLU A 355 -15.75 15.78 11.03
N TYR A 356 -16.61 16.78 10.86
CA TYR A 356 -18.06 16.71 11.10
C TYR A 356 -18.87 16.97 9.81
N CYS A 357 -18.21 17.02 8.65
CA CYS A 357 -18.81 17.24 7.35
C CYS A 357 -18.87 15.93 6.57
N ASN A 358 -20.06 15.52 6.10
CA ASN A 358 -20.20 14.35 5.23
C ASN A 358 -20.23 14.73 3.74
N HIS A 359 -19.60 15.86 3.38
CA HIS A 359 -19.56 16.43 2.02
C HIS A 359 -20.93 16.78 1.39
N THR A 360 -22.03 16.52 2.11
CA THR A 360 -23.41 16.76 1.67
C THR A 360 -24.16 17.69 2.63
N THR A 361 -23.81 17.69 3.92
CA THR A 361 -24.34 18.55 4.97
C THR A 361 -23.30 18.67 6.09
N CYS A 362 -23.05 19.88 6.59
CA CYS A 362 -22.28 20.04 7.82
C CYS A 362 -23.20 19.59 8.97
N MET A 363 -22.85 18.49 9.64
CA MET A 363 -23.63 18.02 10.78
C MET A 363 -23.36 18.93 11.97
N PHE A 364 -24.27 19.87 12.19
CA PHE A 364 -24.46 20.56 13.45
C PHE A 364 -25.76 20.09 14.10
#